data_AF-A0A948HPZ1-F1
#
_entry.id   AF-A0A948HPZ1-F1
#
_cell.length_a   1.000
_cell.length_b   1.000
_cell.length_c   1.000
_cell.angle_alpha   90.00
_cell.angle_beta   90.00
_cell.angle_gamma   90.00
#
_symmetry.space_group_name_H-M   'P 1'
#
loop_
_entity.id
_entity.type
_entity.pdbx_description
1 polymer ?
#
loop_
_entity_poly.entity_id
_entity_poly.type
_entity_poly.pdbx_seq_one_letter_code
_entity_poly.pdbx_strand_id
1 'polypeptide(L)'
;MTKFLQLWRDNRGVIVFISLMFVFRSAVADWNDVPTGSMQPTIQIGDRILVNKMAYDLRIPFTTTSLIKRADPKRGDIVIFASKAADNRLVKRVIGVPGDVVAMQHNVLTINGKQLAYSEQLPVTAGVAETADDSLLLSEQLGNVNHAIKLAPYTTGRDSFNPVTVPTGHYLVLGDNRDNSADSRVIGFVPRHEIIGRAGKVLFSLDYDNYYLPRSERFLAAL
;
A
#
# COMPACT_ATOMS: atom_id res chain seq x y z
N MET A 1 39.84 31.12 8.12
CA MET A 1 38.60 30.69 7.41
C MET A 1 37.89 29.72 8.33
N THR A 2 36.60 29.92 8.66
CA THR A 2 35.89 29.02 9.59
C THR A 2 35.85 27.61 8.97
N LYS A 3 36.05 26.57 9.78
CA LYS A 3 36.06 25.15 9.31
C LYS A 3 34.82 24.83 8.44
N PHE A 4 33.70 25.49 8.71
CA PHE A 4 32.46 25.41 7.95
C PHE A 4 32.58 25.91 6.49
N LEU A 5 33.20 27.07 6.25
CA LEU A 5 33.39 27.61 4.90
C LEU A 5 34.32 26.74 4.05
N GLN A 6 35.30 26.12 4.69
CA GLN A 6 36.21 25.17 4.04
C GLN A 6 35.46 23.88 3.66
N LEU A 7 34.68 23.30 4.59
CA LEU A 7 33.84 22.14 4.33
C LEU A 7 32.86 22.36 3.16
N TRP A 8 32.15 23.51 3.16
CA TRP A 8 31.22 23.86 2.08
C TRP A 8 31.92 23.98 0.73
N ARG A 9 33.04 24.72 0.66
CA ARG A 9 33.78 24.94 -0.59
C ARG A 9 34.27 23.61 -1.17
N ASP A 10 34.81 22.74 -0.32
CA ASP A 10 35.46 21.51 -0.75
C ASP A 10 34.42 20.42 -1.10
N ASN A 11 33.18 20.51 -0.59
CA ASN A 11 32.13 19.48 -0.78
C ASN A 11 30.82 19.98 -1.44
N ARG A 12 30.80 21.20 -1.99
CA ARG A 12 29.57 21.84 -2.52
C ARG A 12 28.74 20.95 -3.45
N GLY A 13 29.41 20.18 -4.32
CA GLY A 13 28.72 19.30 -5.27
C GLY A 13 27.97 18.18 -4.58
N VAL A 14 28.60 17.52 -3.61
CA VAL A 14 27.99 16.45 -2.81
C VAL A 14 26.85 16.99 -1.95
N ILE A 15 27.03 18.16 -1.32
CA ILE A 15 25.99 18.78 -0.50
C ILE A 15 24.77 19.15 -1.35
N VAL A 16 24.97 19.74 -2.53
CA VAL A 16 23.88 20.08 -3.45
C VAL A 16 23.18 18.82 -3.94
N PHE A 17 23.94 17.79 -4.34
CA PHE A 17 23.38 16.51 -4.77
C PHE A 17 22.52 15.87 -3.69
N ILE A 18 23.03 15.75 -2.45
CA ILE A 18 22.31 15.17 -1.32
C ILE A 18 21.05 16.00 -1.02
N SER A 19 21.15 17.33 -1.03
CA SER A 19 20.01 18.23 -0.80
C SER A 19 18.92 18.04 -1.86
N LEU A 20 19.29 18.01 -3.14
CA LEU A 20 18.38 17.76 -4.25
C LEU A 20 17.76 16.36 -4.17
N MET A 21 18.55 15.34 -3.81
CA MET A 21 18.08 13.97 -3.60
C MET A 21 17.03 13.92 -2.47
N PHE A 22 17.24 14.60 -1.35
CA PHE A 22 16.25 14.66 -0.26
C PHE A 22 14.99 15.41 -0.66
N VAL A 23 15.11 16.54 -1.37
CA VAL A 23 13.97 17.28 -1.92
C VAL A 23 13.15 16.39 -2.86
N PHE A 24 13.83 15.70 -3.78
CA PHE A 24 13.21 14.75 -4.69
C PHE A 24 12.54 13.60 -3.94
N ARG A 25 13.24 12.98 -2.98
CA ARG A 25 12.71 11.89 -2.17
C ARG A 25 11.45 12.30 -1.39
N SER A 26 11.44 13.55 -0.94
CA SER A 26 10.34 14.08 -0.16
C SER A 26 9.10 14.35 -1.00
N ALA A 27 9.26 14.98 -2.18
CA ALA A 27 8.14 15.45 -3.00
C ALA A 27 7.73 14.53 -4.16
N VAL A 28 8.66 13.76 -4.73
CA VAL A 28 8.48 13.05 -6.01
C VAL A 28 8.23 11.57 -5.82
N ALA A 29 9.24 10.86 -5.30
CA ALA A 29 9.23 9.42 -5.18
C ALA A 29 9.99 8.98 -3.95
N ASP A 30 9.55 7.88 -3.35
CA ASP A 30 10.16 7.34 -2.14
C ASP A 30 10.22 5.81 -2.22
N TRP A 31 11.07 5.20 -1.40
CA TRP A 31 11.00 3.77 -1.13
C TRP A 31 10.61 3.58 0.33
N ASN A 32 9.75 2.61 0.63
CA ASN A 32 9.38 2.30 2.01
C ASN A 32 9.55 0.81 2.26
N ASP A 33 10.09 0.43 3.42
CA ASP A 33 9.98 -0.96 3.89
C ASP A 33 8.54 -1.29 4.26
N VAL A 34 8.21 -2.57 4.09
CA VAL A 34 6.95 -3.15 4.51
C VAL A 34 7.23 -4.17 5.61
N PRO A 35 7.03 -3.81 6.89
CA PRO A 35 7.32 -4.68 8.02
C PRO A 35 6.17 -5.63 8.38
N THR A 36 4.99 -5.50 7.75
CA THR A 36 3.78 -6.27 8.10
C THR A 36 3.20 -7.04 6.92
N GLY A 37 2.54 -8.17 7.19
CA GLY A 37 1.95 -9.06 6.17
C GLY A 37 0.53 -8.71 5.73
N SER A 38 0.04 -7.50 6.04
CA SER A 38 -1.37 -7.14 5.81
C SER A 38 -1.78 -6.98 4.34
N MET A 39 -0.78 -6.91 3.46
CA MET A 39 -0.95 -6.82 2.00
C MET A 39 -0.50 -8.12 1.29
N GLN A 40 -0.30 -9.22 2.03
CA GLN A 40 -0.03 -10.53 1.42
C GLN A 40 -1.27 -11.01 0.64
N PRO A 41 -1.08 -11.71 -0.50
CA PRO A 41 0.21 -12.15 -1.05
C PRO A 41 0.88 -11.11 -1.95
N THR A 42 0.20 -10.00 -2.29
CA THR A 42 0.69 -8.98 -3.23
C THR A 42 1.99 -8.33 -2.76
N ILE A 43 2.05 -7.91 -1.49
CA ILE A 43 3.25 -7.37 -0.84
C ILE A 43 3.62 -8.28 0.33
N GLN A 44 4.88 -8.71 0.37
CA GLN A 44 5.42 -9.58 1.40
C GLN A 44 6.23 -8.78 2.43
N ILE A 45 6.30 -9.32 3.65
CA ILE A 45 7.15 -8.76 4.71
C ILE A 45 8.60 -8.73 4.22
N GLY A 46 9.26 -7.58 4.36
CA GLY A 46 10.63 -7.37 3.88
C GLY A 46 10.72 -6.84 2.44
N ASP A 47 9.58 -6.63 1.76
CA ASP A 47 9.55 -5.86 0.52
C ASP A 47 9.89 -4.39 0.77
N ARG A 48 10.58 -3.79 -0.20
CA ARG A 48 10.79 -2.35 -0.30
C ARG A 48 10.10 -1.83 -1.54
N ILE A 49 9.00 -1.12 -1.33
CA ILE A 49 8.09 -0.70 -2.39
C ILE A 49 8.42 0.71 -2.88
N LEU A 50 8.38 0.90 -4.19
CA LEU A 50 8.47 2.20 -4.83
C LEU A 50 7.14 2.93 -4.72
N VAL A 51 7.22 4.16 -4.23
CA VAL A 51 6.08 5.04 -3.95
C VAL A 51 6.16 6.23 -4.86
N ASN A 52 5.15 6.39 -5.73
CA ASN A 52 4.96 7.61 -6.50
C ASN A 52 4.12 8.60 -5.69
N LYS A 53 4.76 9.61 -5.09
CA LYS A 53 4.07 10.67 -4.32
C LYS A 53 3.35 11.65 -5.24
N MET A 54 3.91 11.89 -6.43
CA MET A 54 3.30 12.73 -7.47
C MET A 54 2.13 12.09 -8.22
N ALA A 55 1.76 10.85 -7.89
CA ALA A 55 0.58 10.19 -8.45
C ALA A 55 -0.69 10.99 -8.18
N TYR A 56 -0.77 11.65 -7.02
CA TYR A 56 -1.97 12.35 -6.57
C TYR A 56 -1.73 13.83 -6.27
N ASP A 57 -0.58 14.18 -5.67
CA ASP A 57 -0.26 15.55 -5.25
C ASP A 57 1.20 15.88 -5.56
N LEU A 58 1.45 17.09 -6.05
CA LEU A 58 2.78 17.70 -5.92
C LEU A 58 2.83 18.41 -4.57
N ARG A 59 3.74 17.98 -3.68
CA ARG A 59 3.87 18.53 -2.32
C ARG A 59 5.04 19.47 -2.17
N ILE A 60 4.92 20.35 -1.17
CA ILE A 60 6.07 21.08 -0.65
C ILE A 60 7.00 20.06 0.02
N PRO A 61 8.29 20.00 -0.35
CA PRO A 61 9.25 19.08 0.25
C PRO A 61 9.24 19.17 1.77
N PHE A 62 9.34 18.02 2.42
CA PHE A 62 9.38 17.83 3.88
C PHE A 62 8.08 18.14 4.61
N THR A 63 6.99 18.37 3.88
CA THR A 63 5.67 18.63 4.47
C THR A 63 4.61 17.68 3.89
N THR A 64 3.44 17.65 4.52
CA THR A 64 2.24 16.96 4.01
C THR A 64 1.36 17.86 3.14
N THR A 65 1.69 19.15 3.02
CA THR A 65 0.88 20.14 2.32
C THR A 65 0.95 19.94 0.80
N SER A 66 -0.21 19.76 0.17
CA SER A 66 -0.34 19.69 -1.29
C SER A 66 -0.23 21.09 -1.89
N LEU A 67 0.69 21.26 -2.83
CA LEU A 67 0.84 22.47 -3.63
C LEU A 67 -0.07 22.41 -4.86
N ILE A 68 -0.12 21.26 -5.52
CA ILE A 68 -0.95 21.02 -6.71
C ILE A 68 -1.59 19.64 -6.61
N LYS A 69 -2.93 19.60 -6.57
CA LYS A 69 -3.69 18.37 -6.72
C LYS A 69 -3.65 17.91 -8.17
N ARG A 70 -3.12 16.71 -8.43
CA ARG A 70 -3.00 16.12 -9.77
C ARG A 70 -4.09 15.12 -10.08
N ALA A 71 -4.41 14.27 -9.11
CA ALA A 71 -5.42 13.23 -9.27
C ALA A 71 -5.98 12.80 -7.90
N ASP A 72 -7.04 12.03 -7.97
CA ASP A 72 -7.58 11.30 -6.83
C ASP A 72 -7.28 9.80 -6.96
N PRO A 73 -7.03 9.10 -5.84
CA PRO A 73 -6.93 7.66 -5.80
C PRO A 73 -8.12 6.98 -6.46
N LYS A 74 -7.84 5.96 -7.26
CA LYS A 74 -8.83 5.16 -7.96
C LYS A 74 -8.98 3.81 -7.28
N ARG A 75 -10.10 3.14 -7.53
CA ARG A 75 -10.29 1.75 -7.10
C ARG A 75 -9.16 0.87 -7.63
N GLY A 76 -8.66 -0.01 -6.77
CA GLY A 76 -7.54 -0.89 -7.06
C GLY A 76 -6.16 -0.28 -6.82
N ASP A 77 -6.02 1.05 -6.71
CA ASP A 77 -4.73 1.65 -6.36
C ASP A 77 -4.28 1.17 -4.98
N ILE A 78 -3.00 0.80 -4.84
CA ILE A 78 -2.39 0.59 -3.54
C ILE A 78 -1.84 1.92 -3.03
N VAL A 79 -2.37 2.39 -1.92
CA VAL A 79 -2.04 3.68 -1.33
C VAL A 79 -1.23 3.52 -0.07
N ILE A 80 -0.28 4.42 0.10
CA ILE A 80 0.39 4.65 1.38
C ILE A 80 -0.22 5.89 2.00
N PHE A 81 -0.56 5.83 3.29
CA PHE A 81 -1.15 6.95 4.02
C PHE A 81 -0.66 6.97 5.47
N ALA A 82 -0.59 8.16 6.04
CA ALA A 82 -0.32 8.34 7.47
C ALA A 82 -1.66 8.44 8.21
N SER A 83 -2.10 7.31 8.77
CA SER A 83 -3.38 7.20 9.46
C SER A 83 -3.30 7.87 10.81
N LYS A 84 -4.11 8.91 11.04
CA LYS A 84 -4.26 9.49 12.39
C LYS A 84 -4.95 8.52 13.34
N ALA A 85 -5.90 7.73 12.83
CA ALA A 85 -6.66 6.77 13.62
C ALA A 85 -5.80 5.60 14.14
N ALA A 86 -4.76 5.21 13.40
CA ALA A 86 -3.84 4.14 13.78
C ALA A 86 -2.49 4.64 14.33
N ASP A 87 -2.28 5.95 14.35
CA ASP A 87 -0.99 6.60 14.66
C ASP A 87 0.20 5.96 13.93
N ASN A 88 0.00 5.58 12.67
CA ASN A 88 1.01 4.85 11.90
C ASN A 88 0.84 5.04 10.39
N ARG A 89 1.92 4.76 9.65
CA ARG A 89 1.90 4.69 8.19
C ARG A 89 1.45 3.31 7.74
N LEU A 90 0.41 3.27 6.92
CA LEU A 90 -0.18 2.04 6.43
C LEU A 90 -0.12 1.97 4.91
N VAL A 91 -0.10 0.74 4.39
CA VAL A 91 -0.24 0.42 2.96
C VAL A 91 -1.51 -0.40 2.83
N LYS A 92 -2.47 0.07 2.01
CA LYS A 92 -3.73 -0.64 1.76
C LYS A 92 -4.19 -0.44 0.32
N ARG A 93 -5.07 -1.32 -0.16
CA ARG A 93 -5.72 -1.19 -1.46
C ARG A 93 -6.99 -0.37 -1.33
N VAL A 94 -7.21 0.58 -2.24
CA VAL A 94 -8.46 1.34 -2.33
C VAL A 94 -9.55 0.46 -2.92
N ILE A 95 -10.59 0.21 -2.14
CA ILE A 95 -11.75 -0.60 -2.55
C ILE A 95 -12.91 0.31 -2.94
N GLY A 96 -13.22 1.30 -2.09
CA GLY A 96 -14.29 2.27 -2.31
C GLY A 96 -13.75 3.69 -2.44
N VAL A 97 -14.27 4.43 -3.41
CA VAL A 97 -14.00 5.86 -3.63
C VAL A 97 -15.22 6.70 -3.20
N PRO A 98 -15.09 8.03 -3.05
CA PRO A 98 -16.21 8.89 -2.65
C PRO A 98 -17.51 8.62 -3.42
N GLY A 99 -18.60 8.42 -2.70
CA GLY A 99 -19.93 8.13 -3.25
C GLY A 99 -20.25 6.64 -3.44
N ASP A 100 -19.27 5.74 -3.30
CA ASP A 100 -19.54 4.31 -3.39
C ASP A 100 -20.35 3.79 -2.20
N VAL A 101 -21.25 2.86 -2.48
CA VAL A 101 -21.86 2.01 -1.46
C VAL A 101 -21.16 0.66 -1.49
N VAL A 102 -20.42 0.34 -0.42
CA VAL A 102 -19.64 -0.89 -0.30
C VAL A 102 -20.23 -1.75 0.81
N ALA A 103 -20.39 -3.04 0.56
CA ALA A 103 -20.75 -4.04 1.56
C ALA A 103 -19.80 -5.24 1.42
N MET A 104 -19.69 -6.02 2.48
CA MET A 104 -18.99 -7.31 2.44
C MET A 104 -19.84 -8.34 3.17
N GLN A 105 -19.95 -9.53 2.58
CA GLN A 105 -20.61 -10.68 3.21
C GLN A 105 -19.77 -11.91 2.93
N HIS A 106 -19.36 -12.62 3.98
CA HIS A 106 -18.53 -13.83 3.89
C HIS A 106 -17.30 -13.65 2.97
N ASN A 107 -16.53 -12.59 3.21
CA ASN A 107 -15.34 -12.17 2.44
C ASN A 107 -15.59 -11.75 0.98
N VAL A 108 -16.84 -11.69 0.54
CA VAL A 108 -17.22 -11.26 -0.80
C VAL A 108 -17.71 -9.81 -0.77
N LEU A 109 -17.03 -8.95 -1.54
CA LEU A 109 -17.36 -7.54 -1.69
C LEU A 109 -18.52 -7.34 -2.67
N THR A 110 -19.38 -6.38 -2.33
CA THR A 110 -20.39 -5.81 -3.21
C THR A 110 -20.19 -4.31 -3.28
N ILE A 111 -20.08 -3.75 -4.48
CA ILE A 111 -19.90 -2.31 -4.68
C ILE A 111 -20.99 -1.78 -5.60
N ASN A 112 -21.74 -0.78 -5.12
CA ASN A 112 -22.88 -0.17 -5.81
C ASN A 112 -23.91 -1.22 -6.27
N GLY A 113 -24.18 -2.21 -5.41
CA GLY A 113 -25.10 -3.31 -5.68
C GLY A 113 -24.54 -4.43 -6.59
N LYS A 114 -23.31 -4.29 -7.11
CA LYS A 114 -22.67 -5.32 -7.93
C LYS A 114 -21.68 -6.14 -7.09
N GLN A 115 -21.94 -7.43 -6.95
CA GLN A 115 -21.02 -8.37 -6.32
C GLN A 115 -19.76 -8.52 -7.18
N LEU A 116 -18.58 -8.54 -6.54
CA LEU A 116 -17.32 -8.78 -7.24
C LEU A 116 -17.16 -10.26 -7.59
N ALA A 117 -16.39 -10.53 -8.64
CA ALA A 117 -16.07 -11.89 -9.06
C ALA A 117 -14.80 -12.37 -8.36
N TYR A 118 -14.82 -13.63 -7.93
CA TYR A 118 -13.70 -14.32 -7.30
C TYR A 118 -13.41 -15.60 -8.09
N SER A 119 -12.14 -15.89 -8.31
CA SER A 119 -11.70 -17.18 -8.84
C SER A 119 -10.63 -17.77 -7.94
N GLU A 120 -10.71 -19.06 -7.66
CA GLU A 120 -9.65 -19.76 -6.93
C GLU A 120 -8.35 -19.66 -7.71
N GLN A 121 -7.29 -19.24 -7.01
CA GLN A 121 -5.95 -19.35 -7.55
C GLN A 121 -5.45 -20.72 -7.11
N LEU A 122 -5.21 -21.62 -8.08
CA LEU A 122 -4.47 -22.84 -7.79
C LEU A 122 -3.20 -22.44 -7.04
N PRO A 123 -2.85 -23.10 -5.92
CA PRO A 123 -1.72 -22.69 -5.10
C PRO A 123 -0.50 -22.57 -5.99
N VAL A 124 0.12 -21.38 -6.01
CA VAL A 124 1.32 -21.12 -6.81
C VAL A 124 2.46 -21.90 -6.14
N THR A 125 2.62 -23.15 -6.55
CA THR A 125 3.80 -23.96 -6.25
C THR A 125 4.97 -23.39 -7.05
N ALA A 126 5.61 -22.34 -6.52
CA ALA A 126 6.88 -21.85 -7.04
C ALA A 126 7.70 -21.18 -5.92
N GLY A 127 8.32 -22.01 -5.08
CA GLY A 127 9.65 -21.69 -4.55
C GLY A 127 9.77 -20.93 -3.22
N VAL A 128 8.75 -20.92 -2.36
CA VAL A 128 8.92 -20.42 -0.98
C VAL A 128 8.40 -21.47 -0.01
N ALA A 129 9.22 -21.79 0.99
CA ALA A 129 9.05 -22.89 1.91
C ALA A 129 7.61 -23.02 2.42
N GLU A 130 7.12 -24.26 2.38
CA GLU A 130 5.88 -24.73 2.98
C GLU A 130 5.86 -24.42 4.48
N THR A 131 5.42 -23.22 4.85
CA THR A 131 4.64 -23.09 6.08
C THR A 131 3.24 -23.54 5.73
N ALA A 132 2.76 -24.60 6.39
CA ALA A 132 1.40 -25.09 6.34
C ALA A 132 0.41 -24.00 6.78
N ASP A 133 0.18 -23.05 5.89
CA ASP A 133 -0.76 -21.97 6.04
C ASP A 133 -1.96 -22.34 5.18
N ASP A 134 -2.95 -23.00 5.82
CA ASP A 134 -4.25 -23.37 5.25
C ASP A 134 -5.07 -22.16 4.75
N SER A 135 -4.44 -20.98 4.67
CA SER A 135 -4.98 -19.80 4.02
C SER A 135 -5.40 -20.07 2.57
N LEU A 136 -6.57 -19.54 2.23
CA LEU A 136 -7.12 -19.62 0.88
C LEU A 136 -6.64 -18.42 0.07
N LEU A 137 -6.06 -18.66 -1.10
CA LEU A 137 -5.69 -17.63 -2.06
C LEU A 137 -6.75 -17.52 -3.16
N LEU A 138 -7.34 -16.34 -3.29
CA LEU A 138 -8.35 -16.04 -4.30
C LEU A 138 -7.90 -14.87 -5.16
N SER A 139 -8.31 -14.86 -6.42
CA SER A 139 -8.20 -13.70 -7.30
C SER A 139 -9.49 -12.89 -7.23
N GLU A 140 -9.41 -11.62 -6.87
CA GLU A 140 -10.53 -10.68 -6.79
C GLU A 140 -10.51 -9.67 -7.96
N GLN A 141 -11.60 -9.62 -8.71
CA GLN A 141 -11.79 -8.66 -9.80
C GLN A 141 -12.41 -7.35 -9.29
N LEU A 142 -11.58 -6.32 -9.13
CA LEU A 142 -12.00 -4.98 -8.71
C LEU A 142 -11.97 -4.01 -9.91
N GLY A 143 -13.10 -3.92 -10.61
CA GLY A 143 -13.21 -3.13 -11.84
C GLY A 143 -12.31 -3.72 -12.93
N ASN A 144 -11.27 -2.97 -13.31
CA ASN A 144 -10.29 -3.40 -14.33
C ASN A 144 -9.02 -4.03 -13.74
N VAL A 145 -8.93 -4.10 -12.41
CA VAL A 145 -7.77 -4.65 -11.70
C VAL A 145 -8.15 -6.03 -11.18
N ASN A 146 -7.35 -7.04 -11.53
CA ASN A 146 -7.41 -8.33 -10.89
C ASN A 146 -6.23 -8.44 -9.91
N HIS A 147 -6.48 -8.86 -8.68
CA HIS A 147 -5.44 -9.00 -7.66
C HIS A 147 -5.70 -10.20 -6.76
N ALA A 148 -4.64 -10.72 -6.17
CA ALA A 148 -4.74 -11.83 -5.24
C ALA A 148 -5.07 -11.32 -3.83
N ILE A 149 -5.93 -12.05 -3.13
CA ILE A 149 -6.25 -11.86 -1.72
C ILE A 149 -5.96 -13.16 -0.95
N LYS A 150 -5.66 -13.00 0.33
CA LYS A 150 -5.43 -14.11 1.26
C LYS A 150 -6.52 -14.10 2.33
N LEU A 151 -7.19 -15.23 2.51
CA LEU A 151 -8.19 -15.47 3.56
C LEU A 151 -7.63 -16.48 4.56
N ALA A 152 -7.91 -16.29 5.85
CA ALA A 152 -7.58 -17.28 6.87
C ALA A 152 -8.54 -18.48 6.77
N PRO A 153 -8.12 -19.68 7.23
CA PRO A 153 -8.98 -20.87 7.26
C PRO A 153 -10.09 -20.79 8.33
N TYR A 154 -10.18 -19.68 9.08
CA TYR A 154 -11.13 -19.45 10.16
C TYR A 154 -11.74 -18.04 10.05
N THR A 155 -12.93 -17.85 10.62
CA THR A 155 -13.61 -16.56 10.62
C THR A 155 -13.03 -15.63 11.68
N THR A 156 -12.72 -14.39 11.30
CA THR A 156 -12.20 -13.36 12.21
C THR A 156 -13.28 -12.39 12.69
N GLY A 157 -14.52 -12.55 12.23
CA GLY A 157 -15.62 -11.60 12.43
C GLY A 157 -15.46 -10.30 11.64
N ARG A 158 -14.47 -10.22 10.74
CA ARG A 158 -14.23 -9.08 9.84
C ARG A 158 -14.52 -9.42 8.37
N ASP A 159 -15.13 -10.57 8.14
CA ASP A 159 -15.52 -11.12 6.85
C ASP A 159 -16.84 -10.51 6.34
N SER A 160 -17.55 -9.76 7.19
CA SER A 160 -18.82 -9.14 6.82
C SER A 160 -18.99 -7.74 7.45
N PHE A 161 -19.60 -6.82 6.69
CA PHE A 161 -20.10 -5.55 7.19
C PHE A 161 -21.30 -5.06 6.35
N ASN A 162 -22.23 -4.37 7.01
CA ASN A 162 -23.40 -3.78 6.37
C ASN A 162 -23.02 -2.74 5.31
N PRO A 163 -23.87 -2.47 4.31
CA PRO A 163 -23.59 -1.45 3.31
C PRO A 163 -23.22 -0.11 3.93
N VAL A 164 -22.04 0.40 3.58
CA VAL A 164 -21.54 1.70 3.99
C VAL A 164 -21.34 2.60 2.78
N THR A 165 -21.73 3.87 2.90
CA THR A 165 -21.50 4.87 1.85
C THR A 165 -20.20 5.59 2.14
N VAL A 166 -19.27 5.60 1.19
CA VAL A 166 -17.98 6.28 1.30
C VAL A 166 -18.20 7.80 1.25
N PRO A 167 -17.87 8.55 2.31
CA PRO A 167 -18.09 9.99 2.34
C PRO A 167 -17.26 10.74 1.30
N THR A 168 -17.69 11.97 0.98
CA THR A 168 -16.88 12.87 0.14
C THR A 168 -15.50 13.08 0.74
N GLY A 169 -14.45 13.01 -0.09
CA GLY A 169 -13.06 13.20 0.34
C GLY A 169 -12.49 12.05 1.18
N HIS A 170 -13.17 10.91 1.27
CA HIS A 170 -12.73 9.73 2.02
C HIS A 170 -12.65 8.50 1.12
N TYR A 171 -11.94 7.47 1.58
CA TYR A 171 -11.74 6.21 0.87
C TYR A 171 -11.96 5.04 1.81
N LEU A 172 -12.57 3.97 1.31
CA LEU A 172 -12.57 2.68 1.99
C LEU A 172 -11.39 1.87 1.46
N VAL A 173 -10.49 1.49 2.36
CA VAL A 173 -9.30 0.72 2.01
C VAL A 173 -9.29 -0.61 2.74
N LEU A 174 -8.80 -1.66 2.09
CA LEU A 174 -8.63 -2.99 2.68
C LEU A 174 -7.20 -3.50 2.48
N GLY A 175 -6.78 -4.40 3.35
CA GLY A 175 -5.60 -5.23 3.10
C GLY A 175 -5.94 -6.39 2.17
N ASP A 176 -4.96 -6.80 1.35
CA ASP A 176 -5.10 -7.99 0.51
C ASP A 176 -5.09 -9.27 1.38
N ASN A 177 -4.46 -9.22 2.56
CA ASN A 177 -4.63 -10.24 3.60
C ASN A 177 -5.84 -9.88 4.45
N ARG A 178 -7.02 -10.40 4.06
CA ARG A 178 -8.32 -9.93 4.55
C ARG A 178 -8.52 -10.21 6.03
N ASP A 179 -8.01 -11.32 6.54
CA ASP A 179 -8.20 -11.69 7.94
C ASP A 179 -7.13 -11.11 8.86
N ASN A 180 -5.95 -10.76 8.31
CA ASN A 180 -4.83 -10.20 9.08
C ASN A 180 -4.50 -8.76 8.66
N SER A 181 -5.50 -7.88 8.70
CA SER A 181 -5.34 -6.48 8.32
C SER A 181 -6.13 -5.54 9.24
N ALA A 182 -5.43 -4.55 9.81
CA ALA A 182 -6.04 -3.35 10.40
C ALA A 182 -6.26 -2.30 9.30
N ASP A 183 -7.45 -2.29 8.73
CA ASP A 183 -7.86 -1.43 7.62
C ASP A 183 -9.20 -0.74 7.91
N SER A 184 -9.94 -0.26 6.89
CA SER A 184 -11.16 0.53 7.12
C SER A 184 -12.24 -0.18 7.93
N ARG A 185 -12.20 -1.51 8.04
CA ARG A 185 -13.09 -2.27 8.94
C ARG A 185 -12.81 -2.00 10.43
N VAL A 186 -11.63 -1.50 10.75
CA VAL A 186 -11.18 -1.21 12.12
C VAL A 186 -10.98 0.29 12.33
N ILE A 187 -10.32 0.97 11.39
CA ILE A 187 -9.90 2.37 11.54
C ILE A 187 -10.87 3.37 10.88
N GLY A 188 -11.90 2.88 10.20
CA GLY A 188 -12.84 3.70 9.44
C GLY A 188 -12.31 4.17 8.09
N PHE A 189 -12.99 5.15 7.49
CA PHE A 189 -12.61 5.66 6.18
C PHE A 189 -11.34 6.52 6.25
N VAL A 190 -10.52 6.44 5.22
CA VAL A 190 -9.26 7.18 5.12
C VAL A 190 -9.49 8.53 4.45
N PRO A 191 -9.23 9.66 5.13
CA PRO A 191 -9.32 10.98 4.51
C PRO A 191 -8.29 11.16 3.38
N ARG A 192 -8.70 11.83 2.29
CA ARG A 192 -7.83 12.10 1.13
C ARG A 192 -6.50 12.76 1.48
N HIS A 193 -6.48 13.62 2.50
CA HIS A 193 -5.30 14.37 2.93
C HIS A 193 -4.27 13.51 3.67
N GLU A 194 -4.64 12.32 4.15
CA GLU A 194 -3.71 11.38 4.78
C GLU A 194 -2.94 10.56 3.75
N ILE A 195 -3.47 10.45 2.51
CA ILE A 195 -2.90 9.65 1.44
C ILE A 195 -1.62 10.29 0.90
N ILE A 196 -0.49 9.61 1.09
CA ILE A 196 0.85 10.07 0.75
C ILE A 196 1.17 9.85 -0.73
N GLY A 197 0.79 8.71 -1.29
CA GLY A 197 1.16 8.35 -2.65
C GLY A 197 0.71 6.95 -3.03
N ARG A 198 1.04 6.56 -4.25
CA ARG A 198 0.71 5.25 -4.81
C ARG A 198 1.91 4.32 -4.78
N ALA A 199 1.77 3.14 -4.21
CA ALA A 199 2.71 2.05 -4.36
C ALA A 199 2.49 1.36 -5.71
N GLY A 200 3.56 1.06 -6.45
CA GLY A 200 3.41 0.45 -7.79
C GLY A 200 4.40 -0.64 -8.16
N LYS A 201 5.56 -0.73 -7.49
CA LYS A 201 6.56 -1.76 -7.76
C LYS A 201 7.28 -2.17 -6.48
N VAL A 202 7.74 -3.41 -6.41
CA VAL A 202 8.75 -3.85 -5.44
C VAL A 202 10.14 -3.57 -6.03
N LEU A 203 10.99 -2.83 -5.32
CA LEU A 203 12.36 -2.53 -5.76
C LEU A 203 13.34 -3.59 -5.34
N PHE A 204 13.21 -4.09 -4.12
CA PHE A 204 13.99 -5.20 -3.60
C PHE A 204 13.23 -5.84 -2.46
N SER A 205 13.59 -7.07 -2.13
CA SER A 205 12.87 -7.86 -1.14
C SER A 205 13.85 -8.76 -0.40
N LEU A 206 13.77 -8.76 0.93
CA LEU A 206 14.60 -9.58 1.80
C LEU A 206 13.69 -10.52 2.60
N ASP A 207 14.05 -11.79 2.67
CA ASP A 207 13.32 -12.79 3.46
C ASP A 207 13.82 -12.81 4.90
N TYR A 208 13.05 -12.24 5.82
CA TYR A 208 13.43 -12.13 7.23
C TYR A 208 13.49 -13.49 7.92
N ASP A 209 12.67 -14.44 7.47
CA ASP A 209 12.61 -15.78 8.06
C ASP A 209 13.72 -16.69 7.52
N ASN A 210 14.36 -16.29 6.42
CA ASN A 210 15.44 -17.01 5.78
C ASN A 210 16.72 -16.16 5.69
N TYR A 211 17.27 -15.77 6.84
CA TYR A 211 18.57 -15.09 6.97
C TYR A 211 18.74 -13.80 6.12
N TYR A 212 17.64 -13.07 5.88
CA TYR A 212 17.64 -11.88 5.02
C TYR A 212 18.12 -12.16 3.59
N LEU A 213 17.96 -13.40 3.10
CA LEU A 213 18.30 -13.73 1.73
C LEU A 213 17.46 -12.90 0.75
N PRO A 214 18.05 -12.37 -0.33
CA PRO A 214 17.32 -11.57 -1.30
C PRO A 214 16.38 -12.44 -2.14
N ARG A 215 15.12 -12.01 -2.23
CA ARG A 215 14.09 -12.60 -3.10
C ARG A 215 14.15 -11.94 -4.49
N SER A 216 14.95 -12.51 -5.38
CA SER A 216 15.23 -11.95 -6.72
C SER A 216 14.02 -11.99 -7.65
N GLU A 217 13.12 -12.96 -7.47
CA GLU A 217 11.86 -13.11 -8.19
C GLU A 217 10.89 -11.94 -7.94
N ARG A 218 11.09 -11.20 -6.84
CA ARG A 218 10.29 -10.01 -6.50
C ARG A 218 10.89 -8.71 -7.02
N PHE A 219 12.08 -8.74 -7.64
CA PHE A 219 12.71 -7.53 -8.18
C PHE A 219 11.87 -6.91 -9.31
N LEU A 220 11.49 -5.64 -9.17
CA LEU A 220 10.62 -4.87 -10.08
C LEU A 220 9.23 -5.47 -10.31
N ALA A 221 8.79 -6.39 -9.45
CA ALA A 221 7.45 -6.97 -9.49
C ALA A 221 6.39 -5.84 -9.42
N ALA A 222 5.38 -5.94 -10.30
CA ALA A 222 4.26 -5.01 -10.32
C ALA A 222 3.30 -5.31 -9.16
N LEU A 223 2.64 -4.27 -8.66
CA LEU A 223 1.67 -4.31 -7.57
C LEU A 223 0.25 -3.98 -8.04
#